data_AF-A0A3Q2PUU4-F1
#
_entry.id   AF-A0A3Q2PUU4-F1
#
_cell.length_a   1.000
_cell.length_b   1.000
_cell.length_c   1.000
_cell.angle_alpha   90.00
_cell.angle_beta   90.00
_cell.angle_gamma   90.00
#
_symmetry.space_group_name_H-M   'P 1'
#
loop_
_entity.id
_entity.type
_entity.pdbx_description
1 polymer ?
#
loop_
_entity_poly.entity_id
_entity_poly.type
_entity_poly.pdbx_seq_one_letter_code
_entity_poly.pdbx_strand_id
1 'polypeptide(L)'
;MSNPEDPKVTTPHILKEELLAEGKWVKLEQTTYMDPAGNTRTWETVKRTTRRTNTEADGVGIIALLKRTLHKDCVVMVKQFRPPLGCNTLEFPAGQHALAPGGTKQLKVNAATGF
;
A
#
# COMPACT_ATOMS: atom_id res chain seq x y z
N MET A 1 36.06 10.56 -36.47
CA MET A 1 35.73 10.78 -35.04
C MET A 1 34.31 10.28 -34.85
N SER A 2 34.16 9.08 -34.31
CA SER A 2 32.87 8.42 -34.06
C SER A 2 32.05 9.20 -33.04
N ASN A 3 30.79 9.47 -33.37
CA ASN A 3 29.81 10.10 -32.48
C ASN A 3 29.65 9.23 -31.22
N PRO A 4 29.66 9.77 -29.99
CA PRO A 4 29.32 8.99 -28.81
C PRO A 4 27.84 8.62 -28.93
N GLU A 5 27.53 7.33 -29.07
CA GLU A 5 26.15 6.85 -29.00
C GLU A 5 25.57 7.27 -27.65
N ASP A 6 24.49 8.06 -27.68
CA ASP A 6 23.75 8.42 -26.46
C ASP A 6 23.39 7.13 -25.71
N PRO A 7 23.56 7.08 -24.37
CA PRO A 7 23.25 5.90 -23.60
C PRO A 7 21.79 5.52 -23.86
N LYS A 8 21.59 4.30 -24.36
CA LYS A 8 20.27 3.76 -24.73
C LYS A 8 19.38 3.69 -23.49
N VAL A 9 18.66 4.78 -23.22
CA VAL A 9 17.73 4.89 -22.09
C VAL A 9 16.66 3.83 -22.26
N THR A 10 16.68 2.83 -21.39
CA THR A 10 15.75 1.70 -21.45
C THR A 10 14.65 1.92 -20.43
N THR A 11 13.39 1.62 -20.77
CA THR A 11 12.28 1.80 -19.81
C THR A 11 12.40 0.77 -18.68
N PRO A 12 12.42 1.19 -17.40
CA PRO A 12 12.50 0.26 -16.28
C PRO A 12 11.27 -0.64 -16.23
N HIS A 13 11.51 -1.94 -16.09
CA HIS A 13 10.45 -2.93 -15.97
C HIS A 13 10.92 -4.14 -15.18
N ILE A 14 9.95 -4.89 -14.64
CA ILE A 14 10.19 -6.11 -13.90
C ILE A 14 10.49 -7.23 -14.89
N LEU A 15 11.59 -7.94 -14.68
CA LEU A 15 12.01 -9.09 -15.49
C LEU A 15 11.52 -10.40 -14.87
N LYS A 16 11.62 -10.53 -13.55
CA LYS A 16 11.29 -11.76 -12.82
C LYS A 16 10.94 -11.48 -11.37
N GLU A 17 10.07 -12.29 -10.80
CA GLU A 17 9.76 -12.29 -9.36
C GLU A 17 9.87 -13.72 -8.82
N GLU A 18 10.66 -13.91 -7.78
CA GLU A 18 10.94 -15.22 -7.19
C GLU A 18 10.52 -15.24 -5.72
N LEU A 19 9.73 -16.22 -5.32
CA LEU A 19 9.29 -16.35 -3.94
C LEU A 19 10.44 -16.79 -3.03
N LEU A 20 10.74 -16.01 -2.00
CA LEU A 20 11.72 -16.35 -0.97
C LEU A 20 11.05 -16.99 0.25
N ALA A 21 9.95 -16.41 0.72
CA ALA A 21 9.19 -16.92 1.86
C ALA A 21 7.72 -16.49 1.79
N GLU A 22 6.81 -17.34 2.25
CA GLU A 22 5.38 -17.05 2.28
C GLU A 22 4.79 -17.38 3.65
N GLY A 23 4.11 -16.39 4.24
CA GLY A 23 3.27 -16.58 5.40
C GLY A 23 1.79 -16.36 5.05
N LYS A 24 0.91 -16.56 6.04
CA LYS A 24 -0.54 -16.44 5.82
C LYS A 24 -1.00 -15.07 5.30
N TRP A 25 -0.34 -13.99 5.71
CA TRP A 25 -0.79 -12.61 5.44
C TRP A 25 0.17 -11.80 4.54
N VAL A 26 1.43 -12.24 4.45
CA VAL A 26 2.54 -11.52 3.81
C VAL A 26 3.48 -12.54 3.17
N LYS A 27 4.02 -12.20 1.99
CA LYS A 27 5.07 -12.94 1.30
C LYS A 27 6.25 -12.02 0.97
N LEU A 28 7.43 -12.61 0.92
CA LEU A 28 8.71 -12.00 0.58
C LEU A 28 9.18 -12.57 -0.76
N GLU A 29 9.52 -11.70 -1.70
CA GLU A 29 9.94 -12.05 -3.05
C GLU A 29 11.25 -11.33 -3.40
N GLN A 30 12.08 -11.96 -4.23
CA GLN A 30 13.19 -11.32 -4.91
C GLN A 30 12.71 -10.85 -6.30
N THR A 31 12.69 -9.54 -6.51
CA THR A 31 12.31 -8.93 -7.78
C THR A 31 13.56 -8.56 -8.57
N THR A 32 13.70 -9.13 -9.76
CA THR A 32 14.73 -8.77 -10.72
C THR A 32 14.15 -7.77 -11.71
N TYR A 33 14.78 -6.61 -11.87
CA TYR A 33 14.33 -5.53 -12.76
C TYR A 33 15.46 -4.96 -13.61
N MET A 34 15.09 -4.35 -14.73
CA MET A 34 16.01 -3.59 -15.58
C MET A 34 15.98 -2.13 -15.17
N ASP A 35 17.14 -1.53 -14.93
CA ASP A 35 17.26 -0.11 -14.63
C ASP A 35 17.28 0.76 -15.92
N PRO A 36 17.17 2.09 -15.82
CA PRO A 36 17.19 2.97 -17.00
C PRO A 36 18.48 2.89 -17.82
N ALA A 37 19.59 2.47 -17.20
CA ALA A 37 20.89 2.30 -17.83
C ALA A 37 21.06 0.92 -18.48
N GLY A 38 20.02 0.08 -18.48
CA GLY A 38 20.01 -1.26 -19.07
C GLY A 38 20.64 -2.34 -18.19
N ASN A 39 21.01 -2.03 -16.94
CA ASN A 39 21.58 -3.02 -16.03
C ASN A 39 20.48 -3.83 -15.35
N THR A 40 20.75 -5.12 -15.15
CA THR A 40 19.88 -6.00 -14.36
C THR A 40 20.23 -5.88 -12.88
N ARG A 41 19.23 -5.64 -12.05
CA ARG A 41 19.36 -5.52 -10.59
C ARG A 41 18.33 -6.38 -9.88
N THR A 42 18.63 -6.74 -8.64
CA THR A 42 17.72 -7.46 -7.74
C THR A 42 17.30 -6.56 -6.58
N TRP A 43 16.08 -6.79 -6.08
CA TRP A 43 15.50 -6.08 -4.94
C TRP A 43 14.64 -7.03 -4.11
N GLU A 44 14.60 -6.84 -2.79
CA GLU A 44 13.71 -7.59 -1.89
C GLU A 44 12.37 -6.87 -1.74
N THR A 45 11.30 -7.55 -2.13
CA THR A 45 9.95 -7.00 -2.19
C THR A 45 9.03 -7.75 -1.24
N VAL A 46 8.22 -7.01 -0.47
CA VAL A 46 7.20 -7.58 0.42
C VAL A 46 5.82 -7.32 -0.17
N LYS A 47 4.98 -8.36 -0.26
CA LYS A 47 3.60 -8.27 -0.77
C LYS A 47 2.60 -8.92 0.20
N ARG A 48 1.35 -8.46 0.19
CA ARG A 48 0.25 -9.13 0.92
C ARG A 48 -0.23 -10.35 0.12
N THR A 49 -0.46 -11.46 0.80
CA THR A 49 -1.09 -12.66 0.20
C THR A 49 -2.60 -12.50 0.04
N THR A 50 -3.21 -11.54 0.74
CA THR A 50 -4.66 -11.27 0.73
C THR A 50 -5.10 -10.30 -0.36
N ARG A 51 -4.18 -9.82 -1.20
CA ARG A 51 -4.52 -8.94 -2.33
C ARG A 51 -5.38 -9.71 -3.32
N ARG A 52 -6.57 -9.19 -3.63
CA ARG A 52 -7.42 -9.78 -4.66
C ARG A 52 -6.89 -9.46 -6.05
N THR A 53 -7.04 -10.41 -6.95
CA THR A 53 -6.83 -10.16 -8.38
C THR A 53 -7.84 -9.11 -8.85
N ASN A 54 -7.38 -8.20 -9.72
CA ASN A 54 -8.21 -7.14 -10.30
C ASN A 54 -8.69 -6.04 -9.33
N THR A 55 -7.98 -5.80 -8.22
CA THR A 55 -8.20 -4.60 -7.37
C THR A 55 -7.09 -3.56 -7.55
N GLU A 56 -7.48 -2.30 -7.67
CA GLU A 56 -6.55 -1.16 -7.83
C GLU A 56 -5.61 -0.98 -6.62
N ALA A 57 -6.09 -1.27 -5.40
CA ALA A 57 -5.34 -1.10 -4.17
C ALA A 57 -5.62 -2.20 -3.14
N ASP A 58 -4.66 -2.43 -2.23
CA ASP A 58 -4.78 -3.41 -1.14
C ASP A 58 -5.75 -3.00 -0.03
N GLY A 59 -6.01 -1.70 0.10
CA GLY A 59 -6.86 -1.14 1.14
C GLY A 59 -7.07 0.36 0.97
N VAL A 60 -7.82 0.93 1.90
CA VAL A 60 -8.15 2.36 1.91
C VAL A 60 -7.74 2.99 3.24
N GLY A 61 -7.21 4.21 3.18
CA GLY A 61 -7.12 5.14 4.31
C GLY A 61 -8.16 6.25 4.14
N ILE A 62 -8.77 6.70 5.23
CA ILE A 62 -9.88 7.65 5.22
C ILE A 62 -9.49 8.89 5.99
N ILE A 63 -9.52 10.04 5.32
CA ILE A 63 -9.41 11.35 5.95
C ILE A 63 -10.83 11.82 6.27
N ALA A 64 -11.30 11.53 7.48
CA ALA A 64 -12.62 11.91 7.94
C ALA A 64 -12.58 13.30 8.58
N LEU A 65 -13.26 14.26 7.97
CA LEU A 65 -13.40 15.62 8.48
C LEU A 65 -14.74 15.77 9.20
N LEU A 66 -14.69 15.98 10.51
CA LEU A 66 -15.84 16.29 11.34
C LEU A 66 -16.09 17.80 11.32
N LYS A 67 -17.16 18.20 10.64
CA LYS A 67 -17.60 19.60 10.55
C LYS A 67 -18.66 19.90 11.60
N ARG A 68 -18.51 21.00 12.33
CA ARG A 68 -19.45 21.44 13.37
C ARG A 68 -19.70 22.94 13.22
N THR A 69 -20.96 23.37 13.32
CA THR A 69 -21.41 24.74 12.99
C THR A 69 -20.65 25.86 13.70
N LEU A 70 -20.18 25.63 14.93
CA LEU A 70 -19.51 26.62 15.78
C LEU A 70 -18.08 26.23 16.18
N HIS A 71 -17.51 25.21 15.55
CA HIS A 71 -16.14 24.75 15.86
C HIS A 71 -15.31 24.62 14.59
N LYS A 72 -13.99 24.59 14.77
CA LYS A 72 -13.08 24.27 13.67
C LYS A 72 -13.27 22.83 13.23
N ASP A 73 -13.06 22.57 11.95
CA ASP A 73 -13.06 21.23 11.40
C ASP A 73 -12.03 20.36 12.14
N CYS A 74 -12.47 19.17 12.56
CA CYS A 74 -11.61 18.21 13.23
C CYS A 74 -11.32 17.03 12.30
N VAL A 75 -10.12 16.49 12.39
CA VAL A 75 -9.76 15.24 11.72
C VAL A 75 -10.02 14.08 12.69
N VAL A 76 -10.83 13.12 12.27
CA VAL A 76 -11.08 11.91 13.07
C VAL A 76 -9.93 10.93 12.87
N MET A 77 -9.37 10.47 13.99
CA MET A 77 -8.27 9.49 14.03
C MET A 77 -8.64 8.32 14.95
N VAL A 78 -7.97 7.19 14.75
CA VAL A 78 -8.14 5.98 15.56
C VAL A 78 -6.87 5.67 16.34
N LYS A 79 -7.04 5.26 17.60
CA LYS A 79 -5.95 4.71 18.41
C LYS A 79 -6.08 3.19 18.44
N GLN A 80 -5.05 2.47 18.01
CA GLN A 80 -5.05 1.01 18.02
C GLN A 80 -3.66 0.45 18.30
N PHE A 81 -3.60 -0.72 18.94
CA PHE A 81 -2.34 -1.44 19.11
C PHE A 81 -1.90 -2.06 17.78
N ARG A 82 -0.65 -1.81 17.36
CA ARG A 82 -0.07 -2.40 16.15
C ARG A 82 0.98 -3.45 16.55
N PRO A 83 0.68 -4.76 16.41
CA PRO A 83 1.66 -5.80 16.70
C PRO A 83 3.01 -5.63 16.00
N PRO A 84 3.10 -5.18 14.72
CA PRO A 84 4.39 -4.94 14.07
C PRO A 84 5.25 -3.84 14.70
N LEU A 85 4.64 -2.93 15.47
CA LEU A 85 5.34 -1.83 16.15
C LEU A 85 5.45 -2.04 17.66
N GLY A 86 4.75 -3.03 18.21
CA GLY A 86 4.74 -3.33 19.64
C GLY A 86 4.11 -2.22 20.51
N CYS A 87 3.36 -1.28 19.94
CA CYS A 87 2.78 -0.15 20.67
C CYS A 87 1.45 0.32 20.10
N ASN A 88 0.79 1.24 20.82
CA ASN A 88 -0.39 1.94 20.33
C ASN A 88 0.00 3.05 19.37
N THR A 89 -0.64 3.09 18.21
CA THR A 89 -0.48 4.12 17.20
C THR A 89 -1.71 5.01 17.12
N LEU A 90 -1.53 6.23 16.61
CA LEU A 90 -2.61 7.13 16.21
C LEU A 90 -2.58 7.23 14.69
N GLU A 91 -3.64 6.78 14.04
CA GLU A 91 -3.68 6.64 12.58
C GLU A 91 -5.01 7.13 12.00
N PHE A 92 -5.05 7.35 10.68
CA PHE A 92 -6.31 7.52 9.99
C PHE A 92 -7.11 6.21 10.01
N PRO A 93 -8.45 6.27 10.12
CA PRO A 93 -9.29 5.11 9.89
C PRO A 93 -8.93 4.44 8.57
N ALA A 94 -8.59 3.16 8.61
CA ALA A 94 -8.14 2.43 7.45
C ALA A 94 -8.64 0.99 7.48
N GLY A 95 -8.74 0.35 6.31
CA GLY A 95 -9.11 -1.05 6.24
C GLY A 95 -8.88 -1.68 4.87
N GLN A 96 -8.57 -2.96 4.86
CA GLN A 96 -8.41 -3.74 3.63
C GLN A 96 -9.75 -3.86 2.88
N HIS A 97 -9.71 -4.07 1.57
CA HIS A 97 -10.90 -4.41 0.79
C HIS A 97 -11.36 -5.84 1.12
N ALA A 98 -12.10 -6.02 2.23
CA ALA A 98 -12.77 -7.27 2.55
C ALA A 98 -14.29 -7.09 2.57
N LEU A 99 -14.93 -7.69 1.55
CA LEU A 99 -16.27 -8.29 1.57
C LEU A 99 -17.41 -7.48 2.19
N ALA A 100 -17.95 -6.53 1.44
CA ALA A 100 -19.39 -6.32 1.42
C ALA A 100 -19.80 -5.87 0.00
N PRO A 101 -20.75 -6.54 -0.67
CA PRO A 101 -21.38 -5.94 -1.83
C PRO A 101 -22.08 -4.66 -1.33
N GLY A 102 -21.53 -3.50 -1.69
CA GLY A 102 -22.01 -2.20 -1.20
C GLY A 102 -21.33 -1.64 0.05
N GLY A 103 -20.17 -2.17 0.48
CA GLY A 103 -19.39 -1.63 1.60
C GLY A 103 -18.80 -0.24 1.31
N THR A 104 -19.61 0.81 1.45
CA THR A 104 -19.21 2.21 1.31
C THR A 104 -18.12 2.57 2.33
N LYS A 105 -17.21 3.47 1.95
CA LYS A 105 -16.13 4.00 2.82
C LYS A 105 -16.64 4.43 4.21
N GLN A 106 -17.89 4.88 4.26
CA GLN A 106 -18.61 5.27 5.48
C GLN A 106 -18.70 4.15 6.53
N LEU A 107 -19.04 2.91 6.14
CA LEU A 107 -19.21 1.79 7.08
C LEU A 107 -17.94 1.51 7.90
N LYS A 108 -16.75 1.72 7.33
CA LYS A 108 -15.48 1.53 8.02
C LYS A 108 -15.18 2.63 9.03
N VAL A 109 -15.55 3.87 8.72
CA VAL A 109 -15.43 4.98 9.68
C VAL A 109 -16.35 4.70 10.87
N ASN A 110 -17.61 4.36 10.58
CA ASN A 110 -18.63 4.12 11.59
C ASN A 110 -18.21 2.99 12.54
N ALA A 111 -17.72 1.86 12.01
CA ALA A 111 -17.26 0.74 12.82
C ALA A 111 -16.04 1.06 13.70
N ALA A 112 -15.14 1.94 13.24
CA ALA A 112 -13.89 2.24 13.96
C ALA A 112 -14.01 3.43 14.92
N THR A 113 -14.98 4.31 14.71
CA THR A 113 -15.07 5.60 15.38
C THR A 113 -16.43 5.90 16.00
N GLY A 114 -17.47 5.13 15.64
CA GLY A 114 -18.85 5.32 16.12
C GLY A 114 -19.59 6.49 15.47
N PHE A 115 -19.04 7.11 14.43
CA PHE A 115 -19.73 8.10 13.58
C PHE A 115 -20.65 7.46 12.54
#